data_AF-A0A248VME6-F1
#
_entry.id   AF-A0A248VME6-F1
#
_cell.length_a   1.000
_cell.length_b   1.000
_cell.length_c   1.000
_cell.angle_alpha   90.00
_cell.angle_beta   90.00
_cell.angle_gamma   90.00
#
_symmetry.space_group_name_H-M   'P 1'
#
loop_
_entity.id
_entity.type
_entity.pdbx_description
1 polymer ?
#
loop_
_entity_poly.entity_id
_entity_poly.type
_entity_poly.pdbx_seq_one_letter_code
_entity_poly.pdbx_strand_id
1 'polypeptide(L)' 'MEWTDTRPGAPGYYWVRFTDDRTPKLTVGEVADVPGNGSRQLVVILLGDDEILELDDSFFDHALFAGPMQPPPME' A
#
# COMPACT_ATOMS: atom_id res chain seq x y z
N MET A 1 2.84 8.18 15.00
CA MET A 1 2.50 7.66 13.66
C MET A 1 1.12 8.18 13.33
N GLU A 2 0.99 8.93 12.23
CA GLU A 2 -0.27 9.54 11.80
C GLU A 2 -0.85 8.70 10.65
N TRP A 3 -2.15 8.46 10.70
CA TRP A 3 -2.89 7.77 9.64
C TRP A 3 -3.49 8.82 8.72
N THR A 4 -3.30 8.67 7.42
CA THR A 4 -3.88 9.55 6.40
C THR A 4 -4.70 8.73 5.39
N ASP A 5 -5.77 9.32 4.88
CA ASP A 5 -6.55 8.81 3.74
C ASP A 5 -5.92 9.20 2.38
N THR A 6 -4.77 9.86 2.40
CA THR A 6 -4.00 10.17 1.20
C THR A 6 -3.11 8.99 0.80
N ARG A 7 -3.26 8.53 -0.44
CA ARG A 7 -2.42 7.47 -1.02
C ARG A 7 -0.95 7.91 -1.04
N PRO A 8 0.01 7.00 -0.72
CA PRO A 8 1.43 7.32 -0.79
C PRO A 8 1.90 7.74 -2.18
N GLY A 9 2.64 8.85 -2.27
CA GLY A 9 3.23 9.31 -3.55
C GLY A 9 4.66 8.83 -3.80
N ALA A 10 5.21 8.00 -2.90
CA ALA A 10 6.59 7.53 -2.95
C ALA A 10 6.67 6.04 -2.61
N PRO A 11 7.65 5.30 -3.17
CA PRO A 11 7.92 3.93 -2.79
C PRO A 11 8.34 3.77 -1.33
N GLY A 12 8.02 2.61 -0.75
CA GLY A 12 8.40 2.24 0.60
C GLY A 12 7.38 1.31 1.25
N TYR A 13 7.65 0.92 2.49
CA TYR A 13 6.70 0.14 3.28
C TYR A 13 5.76 1.08 4.03
N TYR A 14 4.48 0.75 4.03
CA TYR A 14 3.43 1.48 4.72
C TYR A 14 2.53 0.51 5.47
N TRP A 15 2.04 0.92 6.64
CA TRP A 15 0.86 0.27 7.19
C TRP A 15 -0.36 0.67 6.38
N VAL A 16 -1.20 -0.31 6.06
CA VAL A 16 -2.45 -0.14 5.32
C VAL A 16 -3.57 -0.65 6.21
N ARG A 17 -4.55 0.21 6.50
CA ARG A 17 -5.73 -0.13 7.31
C ARG A 17 -6.99 0.10 6.49
N PHE A 18 -7.76 -0.96 6.29
CA PHE A 18 -9.05 -0.90 5.62
C PHE A 18 -10.15 -0.63 6.64
N THR A 19 -10.98 0.38 6.37
CA THR A 19 -12.06 0.81 7.28
C THR A 19 -13.41 0.16 6.97
N ASP A 20 -13.50 -0.52 5.84
CA ASP A 20 -14.64 -1.30 5.38
C ASP A 20 -14.43 -2.80 5.62
N ASP A 21 -15.29 -3.66 5.05
CA ASP A 21 -15.32 -5.11 5.29
C ASP A 21 -14.30 -5.95 4.53
N ARG A 22 -13.30 -5.32 3.92
CA ARG A 22 -12.15 -6.03 3.32
C ARG A 22 -11.27 -6.68 4.40
N THR A 23 -10.75 -7.86 4.08
CA THR A 23 -9.76 -8.59 4.88
C THR A 23 -8.43 -8.60 4.10
N PRO A 24 -7.28 -8.39 4.76
CA PRO A 24 -7.11 -8.06 6.19
C PRO A 24 -7.57 -6.64 6.53
N LYS A 25 -8.04 -6.39 7.76
CA LYS A 25 -8.43 -5.03 8.22
C LYS A 25 -7.22 -4.12 8.47
N LEU A 26 -6.04 -4.71 8.69
CA LEU A 26 -4.75 -4.03 8.90
C LEU A 26 -3.63 -4.94 8.37
N THR A 27 -2.75 -4.41 7.53
CA THR A 27 -1.58 -5.14 7.00
C THR A 27 -0.44 -4.16 6.67
N VAL A 28 0.71 -4.69 6.24
CA VAL A 28 1.81 -3.91 5.65
C VAL A 28 1.69 -4.00 4.13
N GLY A 29 1.82 -2.87 3.44
CA GLY A 29 1.92 -2.81 1.98
C GLY A 29 3.28 -2.27 1.55
N GLU A 30 3.93 -2.94 0.61
CA GLU A 30 5.07 -2.38 -0.12
C GLU A 30 4.55 -1.57 -1.31
N VAL A 31 4.77 -0.26 -1.29
CA VAL A 31 4.52 0.62 -2.43
C VAL A 31 5.76 0.63 -3.30
N ALA A 32 5.63 0.24 -4.57
CA ALA A 32 6.73 0.13 -5.52
C ALA A 32 6.44 0.87 -6.83
N ASP A 33 7.49 1.42 -7.45
CA ASP A 33 7.42 1.99 -8.80
C ASP A 33 7.46 0.86 -9.84
N VAL A 34 6.50 0.86 -10.77
CA VAL A 34 6.53 -0.04 -11.93
C VAL A 34 7.09 0.70 -13.15
N PRO A 35 8.13 0.17 -13.83
CA PRO A 35 8.61 0.75 -15.07
C PRO A 35 7.57 0.55 -16.19
N GLY A 36 6.77 1.59 -16.48
CA GLY A 36 5.71 1.56 -17.50
C GLY A 36 5.56 2.87 -18.29
N ASN A 37 5.64 2.75 -19.62
CA ASN A 37 5.27 3.66 -20.73
C ASN A 37 4.99 5.18 -20.45
N GLY A 38 5.85 5.85 -19.69
CA GLY A 38 5.92 7.33 -19.62
C GLY A 38 5.16 8.00 -18.48
N SER A 39 4.44 7.27 -17.62
CA SER A 39 3.83 7.81 -16.39
C SER A 39 4.27 6.96 -15.20
N ARG A 40 4.69 7.61 -14.11
CA ARG A 40 5.10 6.92 -12.89
C ARG A 40 3.88 6.21 -12.28
N GLN A 41 3.84 4.88 -12.35
CA GLN A 41 2.79 4.06 -11.77
C GLN A 41 3.30 3.43 -10.47
N LEU A 42 2.50 3.56 -9.41
CA LEU A 42 2.76 2.93 -8.12
C LEU A 42 1.84 1.73 -7.95
N VAL A 43 2.40 0.62 -7.50
CA VAL A 43 1.66 -0.58 -7.09
C VAL A 43 1.85 -0.82 -5.60
N VAL A 44 0.93 -1.57 -5.01
CA VAL A 44 0.98 -2.04 -3.63
C VAL A 44 1.01 -3.56 -3.63
N ILE A 45 1.98 -4.12 -2.89
CA ILE A 45 2.06 -5.54 -2.59
C ILE A 45 1.70 -5.69 -1.11
N LEU A 46 0.54 -6.27 -0.81
CA LEU A 46 0.14 -6.48 0.58
C LEU A 46 0.88 -7.69 1.14
N LEU A 47 1.64 -7.50 2.21
CA LEU A 47 2.36 -8.61 2.82
C LEU A 47 1.37 -9.59 3.45
N GLY A 48 1.40 -10.82 2.96
CA GLY A 48 0.42 -11.87 3.29
C GLY A 48 -0.65 -12.09 2.22
N ASP A 49 -0.63 -11.29 1.15
CA ASP A 49 -1.41 -11.49 -0.07
C ASP A 49 -0.44 -11.65 -1.25
N ASP A 50 -0.71 -12.58 -2.16
CA ASP A 50 0.16 -12.85 -3.32
C ASP A 50 -0.18 -11.95 -4.53
N GLU A 51 -1.08 -10.97 -4.35
CA GLU A 51 -1.51 -10.06 -5.41
C GLU A 51 -0.75 -8.70 -5.40
N ILE A 52 -0.45 -8.23 -6.62
CA ILE A 52 0.06 -6.89 -6.88
C ILE A 52 -1.11 -6.03 -7.38
N LEU A 53 -1.42 -4.96 -6.64
CA LEU A 53 -2.54 -4.08 -6.94
C LEU A 53 -2.04 -2.71 -7.37
N GLU A 54 -2.72 -2.06 -8.32
CA GLU A 54 -2.43 -0.65 -8.60
C GLU A 54 -2.81 0.19 -7.38
N LEU A 55 -1.94 1.12 -6.96
CA LEU A 55 -2.24 1.98 -5.81
C LEU A 55 -3.50 2.83 -6.04
N ASP A 56 -3.79 3.13 -7.31
CA ASP A 56 -4.97 3.90 -7.70
C ASP A 56 -6.27 3.08 -7.81
N ASP A 57 -6.20 1.77 -7.61
CA ASP A 57 -7.37 0.89 -7.64
C ASP A 57 -8.39 1.26 -6.55
N SER A 58 -9.68 1.09 -6.87
CA SER A 58 -10.80 1.23 -5.93
C SER A 58 -10.68 0.32 -4.69
N PHE A 59 -9.88 -0.74 -4.77
CA PHE A 59 -9.50 -1.58 -3.64
C PHE A 59 -8.85 -0.79 -2.50
N PHE A 60 -8.28 0.39 -2.75
CA PHE A 60 -7.74 1.27 -1.70
C PHE A 60 -8.68 2.41 -1.32
N ASP A 61 -9.90 2.45 -1.85
CA ASP A 61 -10.90 3.45 -1.45
C ASP A 61 -11.22 3.26 0.03
N HIS A 62 -11.11 4.33 0.83
CA HIS A 62 -11.25 4.29 2.30
C HIS A 62 -10.13 3.56 3.07
N ALA A 63 -9.03 3.19 2.40
CA ALA A 63 -7.83 2.74 3.09
C ALA A 63 -7.13 3.93 3.76
N LEU A 64 -6.61 3.69 4.96
CA LEU A 64 -5.72 4.60 5.66
C LEU A 64 -4.30 4.09 5.55
N PHE A 65 -3.36 5.01 5.33
CA PHE A 65 -1.94 4.73 5.20
C PHE A 65 -1.16 5.39 6.33
N ALA A 66 -0.14 4.71 6.82
CA ALA A 66 0.80 5.25 7.78
C ALA A 66 2.23 4.80 7.46
N GLY A 67 3.16 5.74 7.29
CA GLY A 67 4.54 5.45 6.90
C GLY A 67 5.27 6.69 6.35
N PRO A 68 6.41 6.50 5.67
CA PRO A 68 7.07 5.21 5.41
C PRO A 68 7.60 4.56 6.69
N MET A 69 7.73 3.23 6.70
CA MET A 69 8.32 2.44 7.77
C MET A 69 9.53 1.63 7.27
N GLN A 70 10.31 1.10 8.22
CA GLN A 70 11.38 0.15 7.89
C GLN A 70 10.77 -1.13 7.28
N PRO A 71 11.49 -1.79 6.35
CA PRO A 71 11.07 -3.10 5.85
C PRO A 71 10.82 -4.04 7.02
N PRO A 72 9.70 -4.78 7.00
CA PRO A 72 9.49 -5.83 7.99
C PRO A 72 10.62 -6.88 7.86
N PRO A 73 11.03 -7.51 8.96
CA PRO A 73 12.02 -8.56 8.91
C PRO A 73 11.51 -9.67 7.97
N MET A 74 12.29 -9.98 6.93
CA MET A 74 12.07 -11.18 6.14
C MET A 74 12.41 -12.36 7.06
N GLU A 75 11.41 -13.09 7.52
CA GLU A 75 11.59 -14.39 8.19
C GLU A 75 11.97 -15.48 7.18
#